data_AF-A0A5D6Y7G3-F1
#
_entry.id   AF-A0A5D6Y7G3-F1
#
_cell.length_a   1.000
_cell.length_b   1.000
_cell.length_c   1.000
_cell.angle_alpha   90.00
_cell.angle_beta   90.00
_cell.angle_gamma   90.00
#
_symmetry.space_group_name_H-M   'P 1'
#
loop_
_entity.id
_entity.type
_entity.pdbx_description
1 polymer ?
#
loop_
_entity_poly.entity_id
_entity_poly.type
_entity_poly.pdbx_seq_one_letter_code
_entity_poly.pdbx_strand_id
1 'polypeptide(L)'
;MGQKHGKAALVAAATPFVNASEKYVNKLWETFNDVAEGFGLSQDEASEVCRALQPALEIHAKAEMDQLTAALFAALDTDENGLVDALEFLGTVA
;
A
#
# COMPACT_ATOMS: atom_id res chain seq x y z
N MET A 1 35.76 -1.91 4.81
CA MET A 1 34.36 -2.39 4.87
C MET A 1 33.81 -1.98 6.22
N GLY A 2 33.14 -0.82 6.29
CA GLY A 2 32.58 -0.29 7.53
C GLY A 2 31.33 0.51 7.18
N GLN A 3 30.23 0.26 7.89
CA GLN A 3 29.00 1.05 7.77
C GLN A 3 29.35 2.54 7.93
N LYS A 4 28.92 3.37 6.96
CA LYS A 4 29.16 4.83 6.96
C LYS A 4 28.05 5.62 7.65
N HIS A 5 26.83 5.07 7.70
CA HIS A 5 25.72 5.58 8.50
C HIS A 5 25.45 4.54 9.59
N GLY A 6 25.28 4.97 10.82
CA GLY A 6 25.02 4.07 11.95
C GLY A 6 23.79 3.18 11.70
N LYS A 7 23.65 2.12 12.49
CA LYS A 7 22.46 1.27 12.44
C LYS A 7 21.20 2.12 12.64
N ALA A 8 20.12 1.77 11.93
CA ALA A 8 18.81 2.39 12.14
C ALA A 8 18.48 2.38 13.64
N ALA A 9 18.04 3.53 14.17
CA ALA A 9 17.65 3.62 15.56
C ALA A 9 16.42 2.71 15.75
N LEU A 10 16.59 1.64 16.53
CA LEU A 10 15.48 0.77 16.84
C LEU A 10 14.55 1.51 17.79
N VAL A 11 13.34 1.80 17.31
CA VAL A 11 12.28 2.28 18.18
C VAL A 11 11.93 1.14 19.15
N ALA A 12 11.84 1.43 20.45
CA ALA A 12 11.66 0.41 21.49
C ALA A 12 10.45 -0.51 21.24
N ALA A 13 9.40 0.01 20.61
CA ALA A 13 8.21 -0.76 20.23
C ALA A 13 8.48 -1.85 19.18
N ALA A 14 9.52 -1.72 18.35
CA ALA A 14 9.87 -2.69 17.32
C ALA A 14 10.70 -3.87 17.88
N THR A 15 11.05 -3.85 19.16
CA THR A 15 11.84 -4.91 19.83
C THR A 15 11.30 -6.33 19.66
N PRO A 16 9.97 -6.59 19.64
CA PRO A 16 9.47 -7.95 19.42
C PRO A 16 9.71 -8.49 18.00
N PHE A 17 9.97 -7.60 17.03
CA PHE A 17 10.07 -7.94 15.61
C PHE A 17 11.52 -7.99 15.12
N VAL A 18 12.48 -7.64 15.97
CA VAL A 18 13.91 -7.73 15.62
C VAL A 18 14.47 -9.10 15.97
N ASN A 19 15.48 -9.53 15.20
CA ASN A 19 16.14 -10.83 15.34
C ASN A 19 15.21 -12.05 15.15
N ALA A 20 14.21 -11.93 14.28
CA ALA A 20 13.42 -13.09 13.85
C ALA A 20 14.34 -14.17 13.25
N SER A 21 14.08 -15.43 13.56
CA SER A 21 14.86 -16.54 13.02
C SER A 21 14.56 -16.76 11.55
N GLU A 22 15.53 -17.32 10.82
CA GLU A 22 15.44 -17.58 9.38
C GLU A 22 14.16 -18.36 9.00
N LYS A 23 13.76 -19.32 9.83
CA LYS A 23 12.50 -20.06 9.67
C LYS A 23 11.26 -19.15 9.63
N TYR A 24 11.21 -18.12 10.47
CA TYR A 24 10.05 -17.21 10.52
C TYR A 24 10.07 -16.17 9.40
N VAL A 25 11.25 -15.75 8.96
CA VAL A 25 11.40 -14.87 7.78
C VAL A 25 10.97 -15.61 6.51
N ASN A 26 11.38 -16.86 6.35
CA ASN A 26 10.97 -17.69 5.20
C ASN A 26 9.45 -17.95 5.23
N LYS A 27 8.86 -18.15 6.41
CA LYS A 27 7.41 -18.31 6.53
C LYS A 27 6.64 -17.03 6.15
N LEU A 28 7.16 -15.85 6.49
CA LEU A 28 6.57 -14.57 6.07
C LEU A 28 6.63 -14.38 4.55
N TRP A 29 7.75 -14.76 3.93
CA TRP A 29 7.93 -14.66 2.48
C TRP A 29 7.03 -15.62 1.69
N GLU A 30 6.90 -16.88 2.14
CA GLU A 30 5.95 -17.83 1.55
C GLU A 30 4.50 -17.34 1.71
N THR A 31 4.15 -16.83 2.88
CA THR A 31 2.81 -16.29 3.15
C THR A 31 2.52 -15.03 2.33
N PHE A 32 3.52 -14.24 1.97
CA PHE A 32 3.38 -13.07 1.09
C PHE A 32 3.14 -13.48 -0.37
N ASN A 33 3.91 -14.45 -0.88
CA ASN A 33 3.78 -14.92 -2.26
C ASN A 33 2.51 -15.75 -2.50
N ASP A 34 2.00 -16.44 -1.47
CA ASP A 34 0.70 -17.11 -1.55
C ASP A 34 -0.48 -16.12 -1.59
N VAL A 35 -0.26 -14.85 -1.24
CA VAL A 35 -1.33 -13.86 -1.01
C VAL A 35 -1.29 -12.70 -2.01
N ALA A 36 -0.22 -12.57 -2.80
CA ALA A 36 0.00 -11.40 -3.63
C ALA A 36 0.04 -11.65 -5.14
N GLU A 37 -1.01 -11.22 -5.83
CA GLU A 37 -1.06 -11.11 -7.30
C GLU A 37 -0.71 -9.68 -7.72
N GLY A 38 0.56 -9.29 -7.55
CA GLY A 38 1.01 -7.92 -7.80
C GLY A 38 0.54 -6.93 -6.73
N PHE A 39 1.35 -5.90 -6.49
CA PHE A 39 1.08 -4.89 -5.46
C PHE A 39 0.78 -3.52 -6.03
N GLY A 40 0.85 -3.32 -7.34
CA GLY A 40 0.56 -2.03 -7.96
C GLY A 40 -0.88 -1.94 -8.42
N LEU A 41 -1.60 -0.91 -7.99
CA LEU A 41 -2.87 -0.51 -8.58
C LEU A 41 -2.61 0.55 -9.63
N SER A 42 -3.10 0.36 -10.85
CA SER A 42 -3.25 1.44 -11.82
C SER A 42 -4.42 2.35 -11.47
N GLN A 43 -4.48 3.54 -12.08
CA GLN A 43 -5.57 4.50 -11.85
C GLN A 43 -6.95 3.91 -12.17
N ASP A 44 -7.04 3.09 -13.21
CA ASP A 44 -8.30 2.44 -13.61
C ASP A 44 -8.74 1.40 -12.59
N GLU A 45 -7.81 0.60 -12.07
CA GLU A 45 -8.06 -0.39 -11.01
C GLU A 45 -8.42 0.28 -9.68
N ALA A 46 -7.73 1.36 -9.30
CA ALA A 46 -8.07 2.15 -8.12
C ALA A 46 -9.48 2.77 -8.24
N SER A 47 -9.85 3.25 -9.43
CA SER A 47 -11.20 3.79 -9.71
C SER A 47 -12.28 2.72 -9.61
N GLU A 48 -12.04 1.52 -10.13
CA GLU A 48 -12.94 0.36 -9.95
C GLU A 48 -13.12 0.01 -8.47
N VAL A 49 -12.04 -0.05 -7.69
CA VAL A 49 -12.07 -0.36 -6.25
C VAL A 49 -12.85 0.72 -5.49
N CYS A 50 -12.58 2.01 -5.75
CA CYS A 50 -13.25 3.11 -5.07
C CYS A 50 -14.75 3.19 -5.40
N ARG A 51 -15.19 2.85 -6.62
CA ARG A 51 -16.63 2.85 -6.97
C ARG A 51 -17.47 1.98 -6.03
N ALA A 52 -16.90 0.94 -5.43
CA ALA A 52 -17.60 0.13 -4.43
C ALA A 52 -18.01 0.93 -3.17
N LEU A 53 -17.37 2.09 -2.91
CA LEU A 53 -17.67 2.96 -1.78
C LEU A 53 -18.75 4.02 -2.08
N GLN A 54 -19.20 4.17 -3.33
CA GLN A 54 -20.20 5.19 -3.73
C GLN A 54 -21.45 5.23 -2.84
N PRO A 55 -22.12 4.09 -2.54
CA PRO A 55 -23.32 4.12 -1.71
C PRO A 55 -23.05 4.54 -0.27
N ALA A 56 -21.87 4.19 0.28
CA ALA A 56 -21.48 4.52 1.64
C ALA A 56 -21.10 6.00 1.80
N LEU A 57 -20.57 6.59 0.73
CA LEU A 57 -20.25 8.02 0.67
C LEU A 57 -21.43 8.88 0.17
N GLU A 58 -22.59 8.25 -0.08
CA GLU A 58 -23.78 8.90 -0.68
C GLU A 58 -23.48 9.61 -2.01
N ILE A 59 -22.48 9.13 -2.76
CA ILE A 59 -22.10 9.66 -4.08
C ILE A 59 -22.89 8.90 -5.14
N HIS A 60 -23.80 9.58 -5.82
CA HIS A 60 -24.70 8.96 -6.80
C HIS A 60 -24.20 9.10 -8.25
N ALA A 61 -23.29 10.04 -8.51
CA ALA A 61 -22.75 10.28 -9.84
C ALA A 61 -21.41 9.55 -10.03
N LYS A 62 -21.37 8.64 -11.00
CA LYS A 62 -20.14 7.90 -11.35
C LYS A 62 -18.97 8.83 -11.69
N ALA A 63 -19.23 9.87 -12.47
CA ALA A 63 -18.20 10.82 -12.88
C ALA A 63 -17.61 11.60 -11.69
N GLU A 64 -18.41 11.89 -10.67
CA GLU A 64 -17.95 12.57 -9.46
C GLU A 64 -17.01 11.67 -8.65
N MET A 65 -17.36 10.38 -8.50
CA MET A 65 -16.48 9.42 -7.85
C MET A 65 -15.16 9.22 -8.61
N ASP A 66 -15.23 9.08 -9.93
CA ASP A 66 -14.03 8.86 -10.76
C ASP A 66 -13.08 10.07 -10.70
N GLN A 67 -13.62 11.30 -10.61
CA GLN A 67 -12.82 12.51 -10.41
C GLN A 67 -12.14 12.55 -9.04
N LEU A 68 -12.85 12.16 -7.98
CA LEU A 68 -12.29 12.12 -6.62
C LEU A 68 -11.22 11.04 -6.49
N THR A 69 -11.44 9.86 -7.07
CA THR A 69 -10.43 8.78 -7.06
C THR A 69 -9.21 9.12 -7.90
N ALA A 70 -9.37 9.77 -9.06
CA ALA A 70 -8.23 10.23 -9.85
C ALA A 70 -7.36 11.25 -9.08
N ALA A 71 -7.99 12.17 -8.34
CA ALA A 71 -7.27 13.13 -7.50
C ALA A 71 -6.53 12.45 -6.34
N LEU A 72 -7.14 11.44 -5.70
CA LEU A 72 -6.49 10.63 -4.66
C LEU A 72 -5.31 9.83 -5.21
N PHE A 73 -5.48 9.21 -6.38
CA PHE A 73 -4.43 8.44 -7.04
C PHE A 73 -3.22 9.31 -7.37
N ALA A 74 -3.43 10.49 -7.96
CA ALA A 74 -2.35 11.43 -8.26
C ALA A 74 -1.63 11.95 -7.02
N ALA A 75 -2.28 11.97 -5.85
CA ALA A 75 -1.64 12.33 -4.59
C ALA A 75 -0.77 11.20 -4.01
N LEU A 76 -1.02 9.95 -4.40
CA LEU A 76 -0.31 8.76 -3.93
C LEU A 76 0.79 8.30 -4.90
N ASP A 77 0.60 8.51 -6.21
CA ASP A 77 1.59 8.26 -7.27
C ASP A 77 2.67 9.36 -7.29
N THR A 78 3.40 9.50 -6.19
CA THR A 78 4.36 10.60 -5.98
C THR A 78 5.59 10.56 -6.90
N ASP A 79 5.85 9.42 -7.54
CA ASP A 79 6.90 9.24 -8.54
C ASP A 79 6.37 9.20 -9.99
N GLU A 80 5.06 9.45 -10.18
CA GLU A 80 4.37 9.57 -11.48
C GLU A 80 4.59 8.35 -12.39
N ASN A 81 4.68 7.15 -11.80
CA ASN A 81 4.95 5.93 -12.56
C ASN A 81 3.66 5.25 -13.07
N GLY A 82 2.49 5.73 -12.64
CA GLY A 82 1.18 5.22 -13.02
C GLY A 82 0.70 4.01 -12.21
N LEU A 83 1.40 3.66 -11.13
CA LEU A 83 1.09 2.57 -10.20
C LEU A 83 1.28 3.04 -8.76
N VAL A 84 0.29 2.80 -7.91
CA VAL A 84 0.40 3.00 -6.47
C VAL A 84 0.44 1.66 -5.76
N ASP A 85 1.24 1.52 -4.70
CA ASP A 85 1.23 0.29 -3.91
C ASP A 85 -0.17 0.12 -3.27
N ALA A 86 -0.76 -1.05 -3.44
CA ALA A 86 -2.10 -1.37 -2.99
C ALA A 86 -2.22 -1.27 -1.47
N LEU A 87 -1.15 -1.58 -0.71
CA LEU A 87 -1.13 -1.43 0.74
C LEU A 87 -1.02 0.03 1.14
N GLU A 88 -0.27 0.85 0.40
CA GLU A 88 -0.22 2.31 0.62
C GLU A 88 -1.57 2.97 0.31
N PHE A 89 -2.20 2.56 -0.80
CA PHE A 89 -3.54 3.00 -1.18
C PHE A 89 -4.58 2.60 -0.13
N LEU A 90 -4.63 1.32 0.26
CA LEU A 90 -5.56 0.84 1.28
C LEU A 90 -5.30 1.50 2.64
N GLY A 91 -4.04 1.70 3.03
CA GLY A 91 -3.67 2.41 4.26
C GLY A 91 -4.04 3.89 4.27
N THR A 92 -4.28 4.50 3.11
CA THR A 92 -4.73 5.90 3.00
C THR A 92 -6.26 6.03 3.12
N VAL A 93 -6.99 4.99 2.69
CA VAL A 93 -8.48 4.97 2.68
C VAL A 93 -9.06 4.35 3.97
N ALA A 94 -8.30 3.53 4.70
CA ALA A 94 -8.67 2.89 5.96
C ALA A 94 -8.36 3.75 7.21
#